data_AF-A0A7C0YRC1-F1
#
_entry.id   AF-A0A7C0YRC1-F1
#
_cell.length_a   1.000
_cell.length_b   1.000
_cell.length_c   1.000
_cell.angle_alpha   90.00
_cell.angle_beta   90.00
_cell.angle_gamma   90.00
#
_symmetry.space_group_name_H-M   'P 1'
#
loop_
_entity.id
_entity.type
_entity.pdbx_description
1 polymer ?
#
loop_
_entity_poly.entity_id
_entity_poly.type
_entity_poly.pdbx_seq_one_letter_code
_entity_poly.pdbx_strand_id
1 'polypeptide(L)' 'MNKGLHNSTHLLKCTHRIGRNGYEYHMACNILKDMGDGRFKIEVFGDRAWGGDKKRIRYVDKHRLLRR' A
#
# COMPACT_ATOMS: atom_id res chain seq x y z
N MET A 1 -7.83 -12.93 11.23
CA MET A 1 -8.14 -11.53 10.85
C MET A 1 -6.90 -10.67 11.09
N ASN A 2 -6.27 -10.15 10.04
CA ASN A 2 -5.10 -9.28 10.13
C ASN A 2 -5.46 -7.95 10.81
N LYS A 3 -5.14 -7.79 12.11
CA LYS A 3 -5.41 -6.55 12.87
C LYS A 3 -4.84 -5.29 12.19
N GLY A 4 -3.75 -5.43 11.42
CA GLY A 4 -3.14 -4.33 10.65
C GLY A 4 -4.02 -3.78 9.52
N LEU A 5 -4.87 -4.61 8.91
CA LEU A 5 -5.79 -4.19 7.84
C LEU A 5 -6.91 -3.29 8.39
N HIS A 6 -7.39 -3.55 9.60
CA HIS A 6 -8.46 -2.76 10.23
C HIS A 6 -7.94 -1.42 10.76
N ASN A 7 -6.70 -1.41 11.26
CA ASN A 7 -6.07 -0.23 11.87
C ASN A 7 -5.15 0.54 10.92
N SER A 8 -5.24 0.28 9.61
CA SER A 8 -4.41 0.97 8.62
C SER A 8 -4.81 2.43 8.52
N THR A 9 -3.83 3.32 8.51
CA THR A 9 -4.04 4.78 8.42
C THR A 9 -4.09 5.31 6.99
N HIS A 10 -3.55 4.54 6.03
CA HIS A 10 -3.40 4.97 4.64
C HIS A 10 -3.77 3.85 3.66
N LEU A 11 -3.98 4.26 2.41
CA LEU A 11 -4.14 3.41 1.25
C LEU A 11 -3.02 3.69 0.25
N LEU A 12 -2.32 2.64 -0.19
CA LEU A 12 -1.36 2.70 -1.29
C LEU A 12 -2.07 2.47 -2.63
N LYS A 13 -1.98 3.46 -3.53
CA LYS A 13 -2.42 3.34 -4.92
C LYS A 13 -1.48 2.43 -5.72
N CYS A 14 -2.03 1.33 -6.23
CA CYS A 14 -1.33 0.33 -7.04
C CYS A 14 -1.98 0.20 -8.42
N THR A 15 -1.17 -0.23 -9.40
CA THR A 15 -1.65 -0.60 -10.73
C THR A 15 -1.21 -2.01 -11.03
N HIS A 16 -2.14 -2.89 -11.41
CA HIS A 16 -1.81 -4.18 -11.98
C HIS A 16 -1.92 -4.06 -13.50
N ARG A 17 -0.81 -4.32 -14.21
CA ARG A 17 -0.78 -4.32 -15.67
C ARG A 17 -0.94 -5.75 -16.18
N ILE A 18 -1.87 -5.95 -17.11
CA ILE A 18 -2.12 -7.20 -17.81
C ILE A 18 -1.97 -6.91 -19.30
N GLY A 19 -0.75 -7.12 -19.83
CA GLY A 19 -0.40 -6.71 -21.19
C GLY A 19 -0.57 -5.19 -21.39
N ARG A 20 -1.33 -4.79 -22.42
CA ARG A 20 -1.66 -3.38 -22.68
C ARG A 20 -2.71 -2.82 -21.73
N ASN A 21 -3.49 -3.68 -21.09
CA ASN A 21 -4.54 -3.30 -20.15
C ASN A 21 -3.99 -3.22 -18.72
N GLY A 22 -4.78 -2.64 -17.84
CA GLY A 22 -4.49 -2.66 -16.42
C GLY A 22 -5.64 -2.10 -15.62
N TYR A 23 -5.61 -2.35 -14.31
CA TYR A 23 -6.56 -1.79 -13.37
C TYR A 23 -5.83 -1.23 -12.16
N GLU A 24 -6.43 -0.19 -11.58
CA GLU A 24 -5.96 0.40 -10.34
C GLU A 24 -6.65 -0.28 -9.15
N TYR A 25 -5.92 -0.40 -8.05
CA TYR A 25 -6.46 -0.92 -6.80
C TYR A 25 -5.70 -0.29 -5.63
N HIS A 26 -6.31 -0.34 -4.44
CA HIS A 26 -5.71 0.18 -3.22
C HIS A 26 -5.30 -0.95 -2.29
N MET A 27 -4.20 -0.74 -1.57
CA MET A 27 -3.79 -1.63 -0.49
C MET A 27 -3.69 -0.87 0.82
N ALA A 28 -4.26 -1.41 1.89
CA ALA A 28 -4.13 -0.83 3.21
C ALA A 28 -2.67 -0.84 3.67
N CYS A 29 -2.20 0.27 4.24
CA CYS A 29 -0.83 0.40 4.70
C CYS A 29 -0.68 1.40 5.85
N ASN A 30 0.45 1.29 6.54
CA ASN A 30 0.91 2.27 7.52
C ASN A 30 2.26 2.86 7.10
N ILE A 31 2.42 4.17 7.29
CA ILE A 31 3.72 4.83 7.13
C ILE A 31 4.60 4.49 8.33
N LEU A 32 5.81 4.04 8.05
CA LEU A 32 6.80 3.70 9.08
C LEU A 32 7.85 4.80 9.23
N LYS A 33 8.29 5.41 8.12
CA LYS A 33 9.37 6.41 8.12
C LYS A 33 9.34 7.29 6.86
N ASP A 34 9.61 8.59 7.03
CA ASP A 34 10.00 9.50 5.95
C ASP A 34 11.47 9.29 5.56
N MET A 35 11.72 9.02 4.29
CA MET A 35 13.07 8.79 3.78
C MET A 35 13.80 10.09 3.45
N GLY A 36 13.10 11.23 3.42
CA GLY A 36 13.69 12.55 3.13
C GLY A 36 13.83 12.86 1.63
N ASP A 37 13.68 11.86 0.75
CA ASP A 37 13.84 11.96 -0.71
C ASP A 37 12.50 11.98 -1.46
N GLY A 38 11.41 12.31 -0.77
CA GLY A 38 10.06 12.26 -1.36
C GLY A 38 9.41 10.89 -1.35
N ARG A 39 10.04 9.87 -0.72
CA ARG A 39 9.46 8.54 -0.50
C ARG A 39 9.14 8.28 0.97
N PHE A 40 8.15 7.42 1.20
CA PHE A 40 7.87 6.82 2.49
C PHE A 40 8.25 5.34 2.50
N LYS A 41 8.84 4.89 3.61
CA LYS A 41 8.86 3.47 3.96
C LYS A 41 7.51 3.12 4.58
N ILE A 42 6.84 2.12 4.04
CA ILE A 42 5.49 1.70 4.47
C ILE A 42 5.45 0.20 4.74
N GLU A 43 4.54 -0.21 5.63
CA GLU A 43 4.08 -1.59 5.76
C GLU A 43 2.73 -1.74 5.07
N VAL A 44 2.65 -2.62 4.07
CA VAL A 44 1.42 -2.91 3.32
C VAL A 44 0.83 -4.23 3.79
N PHE A 45 -0.50 -4.28 3.91
CA PHE A 45 -1.26 -5.45 4.35
C PHE A 45 -2.00 -6.12 3.19
N GLY A 46 -2.05 -7.45 3.20
CA GLY A 46 -2.78 -8.28 2.24
C GLY A 46 -2.06 -8.53 0.92
N ASP A 47 -2.79 -9.11 -0.04
CA ASP A 47 -2.36 -9.41 -1.40
C ASP A 47 -3.29 -8.74 -2.42
N ARG A 48 -2.75 -7.77 -3.16
CA ARG A 48 -3.50 -6.92 -4.10
C ARG A 48 -4.79 -6.37 -3.47
N ALA A 49 -5.93 -6.53 -4.17
CA ALA A 49 -7.25 -6.11 -3.71
C ALA A 49 -7.95 -7.17 -2.84
N TRP A 50 -7.33 -8.34 -2.62
CA TRP A 50 -8.00 -9.53 -2.08
C TRP A 50 -7.79 -9.67 -0.56
N GLY A 51 -7.12 -8.71 0.08
CA GLY A 51 -6.85 -8.71 1.52
C GLY A 51 -5.92 -9.85 1.96
N GLY A 52 -6.10 -10.33 3.19
CA GLY A 52 -5.34 -11.46 3.75
C GLY A 52 -4.28 -11.08 4.81
N ASP A 53 -3.58 -12.10 5.31
CA ASP A 53 -2.69 -11.96 6.46
C ASP A 53 -1.24 -11.60 6.09
N LYS A 54 -0.95 -11.42 4.79
CA LYS A 54 0.38 -11.05 4.31
C LYS A 54 0.76 -9.63 4.74
N LYS A 55 2.05 -9.42 5.03
CA LYS A 55 2.64 -8.11 5.32
C LYS A 55 3.91 -7.94 4.50
N ARG A 56 4.14 -6.74 3.97
CA ARG A 56 5.34 -6.46 3.18
C ARG A 56 5.78 -5.01 3.31
N ILE A 57 7.09 -4.81 3.47
CA ILE A 57 7.70 -3.48 3.43
C ILE A 57 7.83 -3.01 1.98
N ARG A 58 7.47 -1.75 1.74
CA ARG A 58 7.70 -1.05 0.46
C ARG A 58 8.26 0.34 0.70
N TYR A 59 8.91 0.87 -0.33
CA TYR A 59 9.34 2.26 -0.42
C TYR A 59 8.61 2.86 -1.59
N VAL A 60 7.81 3.89 -1.35
CA VAL A 60 6.89 4.43 -2.36
C VAL A 60 6.90 5.95 -2.31
N ASP A 61 6.63 6.57 -3.46
CA ASP A 61 6.49 8.02 -3.52
C ASP A 61 5.28 8.50 -2.70
N LYS A 62 5.45 9.63 -2.02
CA LYS A 62 4.43 10.22 -1.14
C LYS A 62 3.08 10.42 -1.84
N HIS A 63 3.09 10.83 -3.10
CA HIS A 63 1.88 11.11 -3.89
C HIS A 63 1.02 9.87 -4.19
N ARG A 64 1.55 8.66 -3.98
CA ARG A 64 0.81 7.40 -4.17
C ARG A 64 0.01 6.96 -2.93
N LEU A 65 0.12 7.70 -1.84
CA LEU A 65 -0.53 7.37 -0.57
C LEU A 65 -1.72 8.30 -0.34
N LEU A 66 -2.86 7.70 -0.04
CA LEU A 66 -4.10 8.38 0.30
C LEU A 66 -4.40 8.14 1.77
N ARG A 67 -4.94 9.15 2.45
CA ARG A 67 -5.41 9.00 3.84
C ARG A 67 -6.73 8.23 3.82
N ARG A 68 -6.85 7.22 4.69
CA ARG A 68 -8.06 6.40 4.83
C ARG A 68 -9.05 7.06 5.80
#